data_AF-A0A371DWX4-F1
#
_entry.id   AF-A0A371DWX4-F1
#
_cell.length_a   1.000
_cell.length_b   1.000
_cell.length_c   1.000
_cell.angle_alpha   90.00
_cell.angle_beta   90.00
_cell.angle_gamma   90.00
#
_symmetry.space_group_name_H-M   'P 1'
#
loop_
_entity.id
_entity.type
_entity.pdbx_description
1 polymer ?
#
loop_
_entity_poly.entity_id
_entity_poly.type
_entity_poly.pdbx_seq_one_letter_code
_entity_poly.pdbx_strand_id
1 'polypeptide(L)'
;MTTRRLVSALTVLSLSAWGGYAAGTFDISRSDNIAVYWGQSDHTLPNSKLSDLCKNDDVTIIPMAFMTDLGGESGKINLAGFCNGPTLPNSELLDCSALGPEIQDCQKAGKLVTLSLGGATGNYTLTSEDEAKKFGETFYNNFLGGSSSTRPFGKDVVLDGFDLDIESPATYLATFVNHTLEFAKQQKDDKKYYITGAPQCVYPDQNMDPATDINK
;
A
#
# COMPACT_ATOMS: atom_id res chain seq x y z
N MET A 1 -53.75 -51.85 26.03
CA MET A 1 -52.79 -50.85 26.53
C MET A 1 -51.67 -50.73 25.52
N THR A 2 -51.65 -49.62 24.79
CA THR A 2 -50.80 -49.42 23.61
C THR A 2 -49.67 -48.47 23.98
N THR A 3 -48.45 -48.98 24.10
CA THR A 3 -47.29 -48.15 24.50
C THR A 3 -46.60 -47.61 23.25
N ARG A 4 -46.83 -46.32 22.94
CA ARG A 4 -46.09 -45.59 21.90
C ARG A 4 -44.69 -45.27 22.42
N ARG A 5 -43.65 -45.71 21.70
CA ARG A 5 -42.27 -45.23 21.88
C ARG A 5 -42.05 -44.01 20.97
N LEU A 6 -41.77 -42.86 21.58
CA LEU A 6 -41.31 -41.66 20.88
C LEU A 6 -39.83 -41.83 20.56
N VAL A 7 -39.48 -41.74 19.28
CA VAL A 7 -38.09 -41.61 18.82
C VAL A 7 -37.80 -40.12 18.73
N SER A 8 -36.97 -39.60 19.63
CA SER A 8 -36.41 -38.24 19.49
C SER A 8 -35.28 -38.29 18.47
N ALA A 9 -35.52 -37.72 17.28
CA ALA A 9 -34.45 -37.38 16.35
C ALA A 9 -33.79 -36.08 16.82
N LEU A 10 -32.56 -36.15 17.34
CA LEU A 10 -31.71 -34.98 17.49
C LEU A 10 -31.21 -34.59 16.10
N THR A 11 -31.84 -33.58 15.48
CA THR A 11 -31.24 -32.87 14.36
C THR A 11 -30.13 -31.98 14.90
N VAL A 12 -28.88 -32.38 14.67
CA VAL A 12 -27.72 -31.50 14.81
C VAL A 12 -27.80 -30.47 13.69
N LEU A 13 -28.21 -29.23 14.01
CA LEU A 13 -27.98 -28.10 13.12
C LEU A 13 -26.47 -27.88 13.03
N SER A 14 -25.86 -28.32 11.94
CA SER A 14 -24.56 -27.84 11.52
C SER A 14 -24.72 -26.34 11.20
N LEU A 15 -24.31 -25.46 12.13
CA LEU A 15 -23.98 -24.10 11.77
C LEU A 15 -22.82 -24.18 10.78
N SER A 16 -23.15 -24.10 9.48
CA SER A 16 -22.16 -23.69 8.50
C SER A 16 -21.64 -22.34 8.97
N ALA A 17 -20.35 -22.30 9.29
CA ALA A 17 -19.63 -21.05 9.51
C ALA A 17 -19.69 -20.28 8.18
N TRP A 18 -20.73 -19.49 7.99
CA TRP A 18 -20.68 -18.37 7.08
C TRP A 18 -19.62 -17.48 7.70
N GLY A 19 -18.42 -17.50 7.12
CA GLY A 19 -17.38 -16.56 7.46
C GLY A 19 -17.97 -15.18 7.22
N GLY A 20 -18.45 -14.55 8.30
CA GLY A 20 -18.85 -13.16 8.26
C GLY A 20 -17.61 -12.39 7.90
N TYR A 21 -17.53 -11.90 6.67
CA TYR A 21 -16.51 -10.94 6.29
C TYR A 21 -16.67 -9.75 7.24
N ALA A 22 -15.63 -9.47 8.02
CA ALA A 22 -15.61 -8.27 8.84
C ALA A 22 -15.73 -7.09 7.87
N ALA A 23 -16.80 -6.30 8.00
CA ALA A 23 -16.92 -5.02 7.32
C ALA A 23 -15.64 -4.22 7.56
N GLY A 24 -15.17 -3.48 6.56
CA GLY A 24 -13.94 -2.69 6.66
C GLY A 24 -12.62 -3.44 6.58
N THR A 25 -12.59 -4.76 6.38
CA THR A 25 -11.35 -5.50 6.08
C THR A 25 -11.16 -5.65 4.58
N PHE A 26 -9.95 -5.36 4.10
CA PHE A 26 -9.55 -5.60 2.71
C PHE A 26 -9.58 -7.09 2.36
N ASP A 27 -10.17 -7.41 1.22
CA ASP A 27 -10.13 -8.74 0.63
C ASP A 27 -10.05 -8.62 -0.89
N ILE A 28 -8.96 -9.09 -1.49
CA ILE A 28 -8.74 -9.02 -2.94
C ILE A 28 -9.83 -9.71 -3.78
N SER A 29 -10.60 -10.65 -3.19
CA SER A 29 -11.69 -11.36 -3.88
C SER A 29 -13.01 -10.56 -3.93
N ARG A 30 -13.08 -9.45 -3.20
CA ARG A 30 -14.26 -8.59 -3.10
C ARG A 30 -14.22 -7.45 -4.13
N SER A 31 -15.38 -7.13 -4.69
CA SER A 31 -15.57 -6.01 -5.63
C SER A 31 -16.02 -4.71 -4.96
N ASP A 32 -16.24 -4.73 -3.65
CA ASP A 32 -16.73 -3.62 -2.84
C ASP A 32 -15.66 -3.08 -1.87
N ASN A 33 -14.39 -3.35 -2.14
CA ASN A 33 -13.29 -2.62 -1.48
C ASN A 33 -13.37 -1.15 -1.88
N ILE A 34 -13.26 -0.25 -0.90
CA ILE A 34 -13.18 1.20 -1.11
C ILE A 34 -11.76 1.67 -0.79
N ALA A 35 -11.18 2.41 -1.73
CA ALA A 35 -9.88 3.05 -1.59
C ALA A 35 -10.05 4.56 -1.35
N VAL A 36 -9.31 5.11 -0.39
CA VAL A 36 -9.28 6.55 -0.11
C VAL A 36 -7.84 7.01 0.02
N TYR A 37 -7.42 7.91 -0.86
CA TYR A 37 -6.11 8.56 -0.77
C TYR A 37 -6.02 9.45 0.47
N TRP A 38 -4.88 9.41 1.14
CA TRP A 38 -4.61 10.22 2.33
C TRP A 38 -3.20 10.81 2.28
N GLY A 39 -3.02 12.07 2.67
CA GLY A 39 -1.69 12.69 2.80
C GLY A 39 -1.49 14.01 2.05
N GLN A 40 -2.46 14.47 1.25
CA GLN A 40 -2.41 15.77 0.53
C GLN A 40 -3.55 16.73 0.92
N SER A 41 -4.21 16.51 2.05
CA SER A 41 -5.43 17.21 2.46
C SER A 41 -5.22 18.48 3.29
N ASP A 42 -3.99 19.01 3.38
CA ASP A 42 -3.67 20.20 4.19
C ASP A 42 -4.43 21.47 3.77
N HIS A 43 -4.98 21.50 2.55
CA HIS A 43 -5.83 22.60 2.06
C HIS A 43 -7.33 22.47 2.35
N THR A 44 -7.87 21.28 2.62
CA THR A 44 -9.33 21.06 2.76
C THR A 44 -9.75 20.38 4.07
N LEU A 45 -8.88 19.57 4.69
CA LEU A 45 -9.15 18.85 5.94
C LEU A 45 -7.88 18.76 6.82
N PRO A 46 -7.40 19.89 7.39
CA PRO A 46 -6.12 19.94 8.11
C PRO A 46 -6.04 19.09 9.39
N ASN A 47 -7.17 18.54 9.84
CA ASN A 47 -7.25 17.65 11.01
C ASN A 47 -7.57 16.19 10.63
N SER A 48 -7.57 15.82 9.35
CA SER A 48 -7.86 14.44 8.92
C SER A 48 -6.71 13.51 9.29
N LYS A 49 -6.84 12.75 10.37
CA LYS A 49 -5.81 11.81 10.80
C LYS A 49 -5.91 10.52 10.00
N LEU A 50 -4.78 9.85 9.79
CA LEU A 50 -4.78 8.51 9.18
C LEU A 50 -5.64 7.55 10.01
N SER A 51 -5.57 7.66 11.34
CA SER A 51 -6.38 6.91 12.30
C SER A 51 -7.89 7.07 12.16
N ASP A 52 -8.40 8.13 11.51
CA ASP A 52 -9.82 8.28 11.23
C ASP A 52 -10.27 7.34 10.10
N LEU A 53 -9.41 7.14 9.09
CA LEU A 53 -9.64 6.16 8.03
C LEU A 53 -9.49 4.72 8.55
N CYS A 54 -8.55 4.48 9.47
CA CYS A 54 -8.38 3.16 10.08
C CYS A 54 -9.66 2.65 10.78
N LYS A 55 -10.45 3.56 11.36
CA LYS A 55 -11.69 3.26 12.10
C LYS A 55 -12.95 3.28 11.23
N ASN A 56 -12.83 3.68 9.97
CA ASN A 56 -13.96 3.74 9.05
C ASN A 56 -14.13 2.39 8.37
N ASP A 57 -15.24 1.70 8.65
CA ASP A 57 -15.54 0.37 8.10
C ASP A 57 -15.94 0.41 6.61
N ASP A 58 -16.20 1.59 6.05
CA ASP A 58 -16.40 1.72 4.61
C ASP A 58 -15.06 1.67 3.87
N VAL A 59 -13.97 2.15 4.47
CA VAL A 59 -12.65 2.22 3.84
C VAL A 59 -11.90 0.91 4.07
N THR A 60 -11.31 0.35 3.01
CA THR A 60 -10.52 -0.90 3.07
C THR A 60 -9.09 -0.72 2.56
N ILE A 61 -8.85 0.26 1.69
CA ILE A 61 -7.54 0.51 1.08
C ILE A 61 -7.16 1.97 1.30
N ILE A 62 -5.91 2.23 1.71
CA ILE A 62 -5.40 3.58 1.99
C ILE A 62 -4.07 3.76 1.26
N PRO A 63 -4.08 4.33 0.04
CA PRO A 63 -2.87 4.83 -0.61
C PRO A 63 -2.42 6.13 0.06
N MET A 64 -1.25 6.10 0.69
CA MET A 64 -0.64 7.27 1.30
C MET A 64 0.06 8.12 0.25
N ALA A 65 -0.45 9.32 0.02
CA ALA A 65 -0.07 10.24 -1.03
C ALA A 65 0.88 11.33 -0.50
N PHE A 66 2.13 11.45 -0.96
CA PHE A 66 2.80 10.69 -2.01
C PHE A 66 4.29 10.49 -1.74
N MET A 67 4.89 9.52 -2.43
CA MET A 67 6.29 9.57 -2.84
C MET A 67 6.37 10.33 -4.17
N THR A 68 6.82 11.58 -4.13
CA THR A 68 6.79 12.49 -5.30
C THR A 68 7.97 12.28 -6.23
N ASP A 69 9.11 11.77 -5.74
CA ASP A 69 10.30 11.58 -6.57
C ASP A 69 10.64 10.08 -6.64
N LEU A 70 10.65 9.51 -7.84
CA LEU A 70 11.08 8.13 -8.11
C LEU A 70 12.45 8.15 -8.82
N GLY A 71 13.49 7.79 -8.07
CA GLY A 71 14.88 7.81 -8.51
C GLY A 71 15.81 8.48 -7.50
N GLY A 72 17.02 8.83 -7.93
CA GLY A 72 18.05 9.33 -7.02
C GLY A 72 18.51 8.27 -6.01
N GLU A 73 19.01 8.69 -4.85
CA GLU A 73 19.52 7.74 -3.84
C GLU A 73 18.39 6.99 -3.12
N SER A 74 17.29 7.68 -2.79
CA SER A 74 16.18 7.16 -1.98
C SER A 74 14.79 7.62 -2.41
N GLY A 75 14.72 8.54 -3.38
CA GLY A 75 13.52 9.30 -3.71
C GLY A 75 13.04 10.20 -2.58
N LYS A 76 11.84 10.78 -2.73
CA LYS A 76 11.28 11.78 -1.80
C LYS A 76 9.82 11.51 -1.50
N ILE A 77 9.45 11.74 -0.25
CA ILE A 77 8.06 11.71 0.20
C ILE A 77 7.59 13.12 0.54
N ASN A 78 6.34 13.39 0.22
CA ASN A 78 5.62 14.58 0.62
C ASN A 78 4.24 14.12 1.09
N LEU A 79 3.98 14.19 2.40
CA LEU A 79 2.67 13.93 2.99
C LEU A 79 2.06 15.24 3.52
N ALA A 80 2.29 16.33 2.79
CA ALA A 80 1.86 17.68 3.12
C ALA A 80 2.18 18.04 4.59
N GLY A 81 1.24 18.68 5.28
CA GLY A 81 1.37 19.00 6.70
C GLY A 81 1.47 17.80 7.66
N PHE A 82 1.29 16.56 7.21
CA PHE A 82 1.27 15.36 8.06
C PHE A 82 2.66 14.77 8.33
N CYS A 83 3.69 15.17 7.58
CA CYS A 83 5.07 14.82 7.89
C CYS A 83 6.02 15.99 7.65
N ASN A 84 6.58 16.52 8.73
CA ASN A 84 7.52 17.65 8.73
C ASN A 84 8.78 17.34 9.55
N GLY A 85 9.12 16.06 9.73
CA GLY A 85 10.34 15.67 10.44
C GLY A 85 11.61 16.04 9.66
N PRO A 86 12.78 15.95 10.30
CA PRO A 86 14.05 16.18 9.61
C PRO A 86 14.28 15.13 8.53
N THR A 87 15.11 15.46 7.54
CA THR A 87 15.61 14.48 6.57
C THR A 87 16.44 13.40 7.29
N LEU A 88 16.18 12.13 6.97
CA LEU A 88 16.92 10.98 7.48
C LEU A 88 18.35 10.97 6.90
N PRO A 89 19.36 10.52 7.68
CA PRO A 89 20.76 10.51 7.23
C PRO A 89 20.96 9.79 5.90
N ASN A 90 21.81 10.37 5.02
CA ASN A 90 22.16 9.80 3.71
C ASN A 90 20.94 9.47 2.83
N SER A 91 19.94 10.35 2.86
CA SER A 91 18.72 10.20 2.05
C SER A 91 18.09 11.57 1.80
N GLU A 92 17.07 11.59 0.96
CA GLU A 92 16.17 12.74 0.78
C GLU A 92 14.80 12.51 1.45
N LEU A 93 14.65 11.42 2.21
CA LEU A 93 13.42 11.04 2.87
C LEU A 93 13.27 11.73 4.22
N LEU A 94 12.06 12.17 4.55
CA LEU A 94 11.74 12.76 5.84
C LEU A 94 11.53 11.68 6.91
N ASP A 95 11.88 11.99 8.16
CA ASP A 95 11.49 11.20 9.32
C ASP A 95 9.99 11.44 9.62
N CYS A 96 9.17 10.49 9.20
CA CYS A 96 7.73 10.43 9.44
C CYS A 96 7.38 9.35 10.48
N SER A 97 8.32 8.98 11.36
CA SER A 97 8.14 7.86 12.29
C SER A 97 6.96 8.02 13.25
N ALA A 98 6.50 9.27 13.47
CA ALA A 98 5.29 9.58 14.20
C ALA A 98 4.01 8.97 13.57
N LEU A 99 3.99 8.75 12.25
CA LEU A 99 2.88 8.08 11.55
C LEU A 99 2.92 6.56 11.67
N GLY A 100 4.07 5.99 12.07
CA GLY A 100 4.29 4.55 12.10
C GLY A 100 3.25 3.77 12.91
N PRO A 101 2.92 4.18 14.14
CA PRO A 101 1.86 3.55 14.93
C PRO A 101 0.48 3.61 14.24
N GLU A 102 0.12 4.73 13.61
CA GLU A 102 -1.18 4.86 12.91
C GLU A 102 -1.25 3.94 11.69
N ILE A 103 -0.16 3.80 10.93
CA ILE A 103 -0.07 2.85 9.82
C ILE A 103 -0.30 1.42 10.32
N GLN A 104 0.41 1.02 11.38
CA GLN A 104 0.27 -0.33 11.94
C GLN A 104 -1.13 -0.57 12.51
N ASP A 105 -1.77 0.45 13.08
CA ASP A 105 -3.13 0.33 13.61
C ASP A 105 -4.16 0.19 12.48
N CYS A 106 -4.00 0.88 11.35
CA CYS A 106 -4.76 0.63 10.12
C CYS A 106 -4.58 -0.82 9.65
N GLN A 107 -3.35 -1.32 9.58
CA GLN A 107 -3.07 -2.70 9.17
C GLN A 107 -3.71 -3.72 10.12
N LYS A 108 -3.63 -3.51 11.44
CA LYS A 108 -4.32 -4.35 12.45
C LYS A 108 -5.84 -4.29 12.32
N ALA A 109 -6.39 -3.16 11.88
CA ALA A 109 -7.81 -3.01 11.57
C ALA A 109 -8.22 -3.66 10.23
N GLY A 110 -7.29 -4.35 9.55
CA GLY A 110 -7.56 -5.07 8.30
C GLY A 110 -7.52 -4.19 7.06
N LYS A 111 -7.00 -2.96 7.15
CA LYS A 111 -6.84 -2.07 5.99
C LYS A 111 -5.58 -2.45 5.20
N LEU A 112 -5.65 -2.35 3.87
CA LEU A 112 -4.47 -2.40 3.00
C LEU A 112 -3.84 -1.01 2.95
N VAL A 113 -2.62 -0.85 3.47
CA VAL A 113 -1.93 0.45 3.47
C VAL A 113 -0.75 0.43 2.52
N THR A 114 -0.81 1.25 1.46
CA THR A 114 0.23 1.38 0.44
C THR A 114 0.84 2.77 0.46
N LEU A 115 2.07 2.91 -0.05
CA LEU A 115 2.64 4.23 -0.39
C LEU A 115 2.32 4.52 -1.86
N SER A 116 1.65 5.63 -2.14
CA SER A 116 1.36 6.06 -3.50
C SER A 116 2.54 6.78 -4.12
N LEU A 117 2.94 6.34 -5.29
CA LEU A 117 4.08 6.82 -6.05
C LEU A 117 3.59 7.76 -7.15
N GLY A 118 4.12 8.98 -7.19
CA GLY A 118 3.81 9.97 -8.21
C GLY A 118 2.93 11.13 -7.71
N GLY A 119 1.72 11.20 -8.24
CA GLY A 119 0.78 12.33 -8.12
C GLY A 119 1.06 13.46 -9.10
N ALA A 120 0.20 14.48 -9.09
CA ALA A 120 0.22 15.62 -10.01
C ALA A 120 1.55 16.40 -10.10
N THR A 121 2.39 16.34 -9.06
CA THR A 121 3.72 16.99 -9.04
C THR A 121 4.87 15.97 -9.08
N GLY A 122 4.59 14.72 -9.43
CA GLY A 122 5.55 13.64 -9.45
C GLY A 122 6.70 13.88 -10.43
N ASN A 123 7.92 13.57 -9.99
CA ASN A 123 9.14 13.67 -10.77
C ASN A 123 9.81 12.29 -10.89
N TYR A 124 9.88 11.77 -12.11
CA TYR A 124 10.36 10.42 -12.40
C TYR A 124 11.72 10.50 -13.08
N THR A 125 12.77 10.10 -12.38
CA THR A 125 14.16 10.36 -12.78
C THR A 125 14.99 9.12 -13.07
N LEU A 126 14.39 7.93 -13.05
CA LEU A 126 15.08 6.68 -13.41
C LEU A 126 15.58 6.73 -14.86
N THR A 127 16.90 6.59 -15.05
CA THR A 127 17.55 6.76 -16.37
C THR A 127 18.04 5.46 -17.02
N SER A 128 18.08 4.36 -16.28
CA SER A 128 18.51 3.04 -16.78
C SER A 128 17.84 1.88 -16.03
N GLU A 129 17.89 0.68 -16.61
CA GLU A 129 17.43 -0.53 -15.91
C GLU A 129 18.18 -0.78 -14.60
N ASP A 130 19.50 -0.59 -14.58
CA ASP A 130 20.31 -0.82 -13.38
C ASP A 130 19.95 0.16 -12.26
N GLU A 131 19.67 1.42 -12.62
CA GLU A 131 19.17 2.41 -11.68
C GLU A 131 17.79 2.04 -11.15
N ALA A 132 16.87 1.60 -12.02
CA ALA A 132 15.54 1.15 -11.62
C ALA A 132 15.57 -0.07 -10.69
N LYS A 133 16.44 -1.05 -10.98
CA LYS A 133 16.66 -2.23 -10.13
C LYS A 133 17.20 -1.81 -8.76
N LYS A 134 18.26 -1.01 -8.74
CA LYS A 134 18.86 -0.51 -7.49
C LYS A 134 17.85 0.30 -6.66
N PHE A 135 17.06 1.14 -7.31
CA PHE A 135 16.01 1.90 -6.65
C PHE A 135 14.92 0.98 -6.07
N GLY A 136 14.56 -0.10 -6.77
CA GLY A 136 13.66 -1.13 -6.25
C GLY A 136 14.17 -1.83 -4.98
N GLU A 137 15.46 -2.14 -4.93
CA GLU A 137 16.10 -2.68 -3.72
C GLU A 137 16.08 -1.67 -2.57
N THR A 138 16.41 -0.41 -2.85
CA THR A 138 16.33 0.67 -1.87
C THR A 138 14.91 0.86 -1.36
N PHE A 139 13.92 0.87 -2.25
CA PHE A 139 12.51 1.02 -1.91
C PHE A 139 12.04 -0.13 -1.01
N TYR A 140 12.36 -1.36 -1.39
CA TYR A 140 12.04 -2.54 -0.57
C TYR A 140 12.65 -2.44 0.83
N ASN A 141 13.91 -2.03 0.95
CA ASN A 141 14.59 -1.90 2.24
C ASN A 141 14.09 -0.74 3.11
N ASN A 142 13.63 0.35 2.50
CA ASN A 142 13.18 1.53 3.23
C ASN A 142 11.70 1.45 3.63
N PHE A 143 10.84 0.81 2.84
CA PHE A 143 9.37 0.85 3.02
C PHE A 143 8.70 -0.51 3.19
N LEU A 144 9.30 -1.58 2.66
CA LEU A 144 8.73 -2.92 2.68
C LEU A 144 9.47 -3.80 3.71
N GLY A 145 9.64 -5.09 3.44
CA GLY A 145 10.09 -6.10 4.41
C GLY A 145 11.61 -6.11 4.63
N GLY A 146 12.35 -5.27 3.91
CA GLY A 146 13.79 -5.18 4.09
C GLY A 146 14.19 -4.39 5.33
N SER A 147 15.49 -4.14 5.44
CA SER A 147 16.09 -3.43 6.57
C SER A 147 16.99 -2.32 6.08
N SER A 148 16.87 -1.14 6.70
CA SER A 148 17.64 0.06 6.35
C SER A 148 17.78 0.93 7.59
N SER A 149 18.82 1.76 7.65
CA SER A 149 18.89 2.89 8.59
C SER A 149 17.92 4.01 8.19
N THR A 150 17.46 4.01 6.95
CA THR A 150 16.54 5.00 6.38
C THR A 150 15.14 4.40 6.32
N ARG A 151 14.37 4.55 7.40
CA ARG A 151 13.01 3.99 7.54
C ARG A 151 12.04 5.12 7.87
N PRO A 152 11.43 5.77 6.86
CA PRO A 152 10.64 6.99 7.05
C PRO A 152 9.49 6.85 8.02
N PHE A 153 8.83 5.69 8.04
CA PHE A 153 7.72 5.42 8.94
C PHE A 153 8.14 4.70 10.24
N GLY A 154 9.44 4.60 10.49
CA GLY A 154 9.99 3.83 11.61
C GLY A 154 10.40 2.41 11.21
N LYS A 155 11.36 1.87 11.96
CA LYS A 155 12.02 0.58 11.66
C LYS A 155 11.09 -0.63 11.63
N ASP A 156 9.96 -0.57 12.35
CA ASP A 156 9.04 -1.70 12.55
C ASP A 156 7.84 -1.64 11.58
N VAL A 157 7.78 -0.65 10.68
CA VAL A 157 6.63 -0.44 9.79
C VAL A 157 6.90 -1.00 8.41
N VAL A 158 6.16 -2.04 8.04
CA VAL A 158 6.25 -2.67 6.72
C VAL A 158 4.94 -2.43 5.99
N LEU A 159 4.96 -1.60 4.95
CA LEU A 159 3.76 -1.32 4.15
C LEU A 159 3.25 -2.58 3.44
N ASP A 160 2.01 -2.57 3.00
CA ASP A 160 1.40 -3.70 2.30
C ASP A 160 1.68 -3.68 0.80
N GLY A 161 2.41 -2.68 0.33
CA GLY A 161 2.85 -2.52 -1.04
C GLY A 161 2.89 -1.05 -1.45
N PHE A 162 2.66 -0.78 -2.71
CA PHE A 162 2.69 0.57 -3.27
C PHE A 162 1.63 0.75 -4.35
N ASP A 163 1.19 1.99 -4.48
CA ASP A 163 0.22 2.42 -5.48
C ASP A 163 0.93 3.23 -6.56
N LEU A 164 0.50 3.07 -7.82
CA LEU A 164 1.05 3.78 -8.97
C LEU A 164 0.06 4.84 -9.44
N ASP A 165 0.32 6.09 -9.08
CA ASP A 165 -0.44 7.26 -9.51
C ASP A 165 0.44 8.12 -10.42
N ILE A 166 0.73 7.59 -11.61
CA ILE A 166 1.75 8.12 -12.50
C ILE A 166 1.10 9.09 -13.48
N GLU A 167 1.26 10.39 -13.22
CA GLU A 167 0.60 11.45 -13.99
C GLU A 167 1.51 12.17 -15.01
N SER A 168 2.77 11.73 -15.18
CA SER A 168 3.69 12.25 -16.18
C SER A 168 4.58 11.15 -16.76
N PRO A 169 5.23 11.36 -17.92
CA PRO A 169 6.04 10.31 -18.55
C PRO A 169 7.13 9.78 -17.63
N ALA A 170 7.13 8.47 -17.40
CA ALA A 170 8.11 7.77 -16.58
C ALA A 170 8.79 6.66 -17.38
N THR A 171 10.12 6.56 -17.28
CA THR A 171 10.90 5.48 -17.90
C THR A 171 11.30 4.43 -16.87
N TYR A 172 11.45 3.17 -17.30
CA TYR A 172 11.87 2.03 -16.47
C TYR A 172 10.98 1.68 -15.27
N LEU A 173 9.75 2.19 -15.23
CA LEU A 173 8.83 1.94 -14.14
C LEU A 173 8.47 0.45 -13.99
N ALA A 174 8.24 -0.26 -15.11
CA ALA A 174 8.04 -1.71 -15.11
C ALA A 174 9.26 -2.46 -14.54
N THR A 175 10.48 -2.05 -14.90
CA THR A 175 11.72 -2.62 -14.35
C THR A 175 11.79 -2.43 -12.84
N PHE A 176 11.47 -1.22 -12.35
CA PHE A 176 11.41 -0.95 -10.91
C PHE A 176 10.37 -1.83 -10.21
N VAL A 177 9.13 -1.89 -10.72
CA VAL A 177 8.03 -2.66 -10.12
C VAL A 177 8.39 -4.15 -10.05
N ASN A 178 8.80 -4.73 -11.18
CA ASN A 178 9.13 -6.14 -11.29
C ASN A 178 10.32 -6.50 -10.39
N HIS A 179 11.41 -5.73 -10.47
CA HIS A 179 12.60 -6.01 -9.66
C HIS A 179 12.33 -5.86 -8.16
N THR A 180 11.52 -4.89 -7.73
CA THR A 180 11.15 -4.74 -6.31
C THR A 180 10.48 -6.01 -5.77
N LEU A 181 9.54 -6.57 -6.53
CA LEU A 181 8.82 -7.80 -6.15
C LEU A 181 9.69 -9.05 -6.26
N GLU A 182 10.57 -9.12 -7.26
CA GLU A 182 11.55 -10.20 -7.40
C GLU A 182 12.56 -10.17 -6.26
N PHE A 183 13.05 -9.00 -5.88
CA PHE A 183 13.98 -8.82 -4.78
C PHE A 183 13.36 -9.25 -3.45
N ALA A 184 12.11 -8.91 -3.17
CA ALA A 184 11.39 -9.40 -2.00
C ALA A 184 11.40 -10.94 -1.93
N LYS A 185 11.11 -11.61 -3.05
CA LYS A 185 11.18 -13.09 -3.14
C LYS A 185 12.60 -13.62 -2.92
N GLN A 186 13.63 -12.95 -3.45
CA GLN A 186 15.03 -13.32 -3.24
C GLN A 186 15.45 -13.20 -1.78
N GLN A 187 14.92 -12.22 -1.06
CA GLN A 187 15.10 -12.05 0.40
C GLN A 187 14.31 -13.06 1.23
N LYS A 188 13.55 -13.98 0.59
CA LYS A 188 12.68 -14.95 1.24
C LYS A 188 11.62 -14.30 2.12
N ASP A 189 11.16 -13.12 1.73
CA ASP A 189 10.01 -12.47 2.35
C ASP A 189 8.73 -13.21 1.96
N ASP A 190 7.99 -13.66 2.98
CA ASP A 190 6.72 -14.36 2.82
C ASP A 190 5.51 -13.42 2.88
N LYS A 191 5.73 -12.12 3.14
CA LYS A 191 4.66 -11.12 3.07
C LYS A 191 4.18 -10.96 1.64
N LYS A 192 2.85 -10.97 1.48
CA LYS A 192 2.22 -10.65 0.20
C LYS A 192 2.12 -9.13 0.05
N TYR A 193 2.77 -8.62 -0.99
CA TYR A 193 2.67 -7.22 -1.40
C TYR A 193 1.60 -7.01 -2.47
N TYR A 194 0.93 -5.86 -2.42
CA TYR A 194 -0.10 -5.44 -3.35
C TYR A 194 0.37 -4.23 -4.15
N ILE A 195 0.26 -4.32 -5.47
CA ILE A 195 0.48 -3.20 -6.38
C ILE A 195 -0.89 -2.74 -6.87
N THR A 196 -1.22 -1.49 -6.63
CA THR A 196 -2.43 -0.84 -7.16
C THR A 196 -2.03 0.23 -8.17
N GLY A 197 -3.00 0.75 -8.93
CA GLY A 197 -2.74 1.83 -9.86
C GLY A 197 -3.97 2.70 -10.09
N ALA A 198 -3.70 3.96 -10.44
CA ALA A 198 -4.70 4.99 -10.72
C ALA A 198 -4.56 5.55 -12.15
N PRO A 199 -4.82 4.74 -13.19
CA PRO A 199 -4.90 5.28 -14.55
C PRO A 199 -6.08 6.26 -14.67
N GLN A 200 -5.93 7.23 -15.58
CA GLN A 200 -7.04 8.04 -16.02
C GLN A 200 -8.00 7.22 -16.90
N CYS A 201 -9.12 7.83 -17.28
CA CYS A 201 -10.20 7.13 -17.98
C CYS A 201 -9.91 6.81 -19.46
N VAL A 202 -8.92 7.46 -20.07
CA VAL A 202 -8.58 7.27 -21.49
C VAL A 202 -7.72 6.01 -21.64
N TYR A 203 -8.07 5.14 -22.60
CA TYR A 203 -7.35 3.89 -22.83
C TYR A 203 -6.64 3.86 -24.20
N PRO A 204 -5.35 3.46 -24.27
CA PRO A 204 -4.48 3.19 -23.12
C PRO A 204 -4.15 4.49 -22.38
N ASP A 205 -3.94 4.40 -21.06
CA ASP A 205 -3.49 5.55 -20.27
C ASP A 205 -2.04 5.86 -20.64
N GLN A 206 -1.76 7.11 -21.03
CA GLN A 206 -0.46 7.48 -21.59
C GLN A 206 0.72 7.24 -20.63
N ASN A 207 0.52 7.39 -19.33
CA ASN A 207 1.59 7.38 -18.33
C ASN A 207 1.64 6.05 -17.57
N MET A 208 0.49 5.39 -17.40
CA MET A 208 0.34 4.13 -16.68
C MET A 208 0.50 2.90 -17.58
N ASP A 209 0.22 2.99 -18.88
CA ASP A 209 0.38 1.87 -19.82
C ASP A 209 1.80 1.26 -19.76
N PRO A 210 2.90 2.04 -19.75
CA PRO A 210 4.26 1.51 -19.59
C PRO A 210 4.51 0.78 -18.26
N ALA A 211 3.76 1.12 -17.20
CA ALA A 211 3.85 0.45 -15.91
C ALA A 211 3.11 -0.90 -15.89
N THR A 212 2.10 -1.04 -16.76
CA THR A 212 1.22 -2.22 -16.84
C THR A 212 1.66 -3.25 -17.87
N ASP A 213 2.71 -2.99 -18.64
CA ASP A 213 3.34 -3.95 -19.56
C ASP A 213 4.24 -4.95 -18.83
N ILE A 214 3.75 -5.51 -17.71
CA ILE A 214 4.45 -6.45 -16.81
C ILE A 214 4.66 -7.85 -17.41
N ASN A 215 4.39 -8.03 -18.71
CA ASN A 215 4.50 -9.30 -19.43
C ASN A 215 5.46 -9.25 -20.64
N LYS A 216 6.27 -8.20 -20.77
CA LYS A 216 7.40 -8.15 -21.71
C LYS A 216 8.74 -8.13 -20.96
#